data_AF-A0A3S1EN40-F1
#
_entry.id   AF-A0A3S1EN40-F1
#
_cell.length_a   1.000
_cell.length_b   1.000
_cell.length_c   1.000
_cell.angle_alpha   90.00
_cell.angle_beta   90.00
_cell.angle_gamma   90.00
#
_symmetry.space_group_name_H-M   'P 1'
#
loop_
_entity.id
_entity.type
_entity.pdbx_description
1 polymer ?
#
loop_
_entity_poly.entity_id
_entity_poly.type
_entity_poly.pdbx_seq_one_letter_code
_entity_poly.pdbx_strand_id
1 'polypeptide(L)'
;MSLNLIKLCVGCDSVEDLEEWIAFRLDERRRAGEPAEHWHTTRMMPTRGAEITDGGSLYWVIRGSVQCRQLSTEIRPFTDDEGIGRCHLVLDPE
;
A
#
# COMPACT_ATOMS: atom_id res chain seq x y z
N MET A 1 14.13 12.16 9.63
CA MET A 1 13.69 12.56 8.28
C MET A 1 12.91 11.40 7.74
N SER A 2 11.71 11.62 7.21
CA SER A 2 10.87 10.54 6.70
C SER A 2 11.46 9.95 5.41
N LEU A 3 11.28 8.65 5.22
CA LEU A 3 11.71 7.92 4.03
C LEU A 3 10.50 7.58 3.16
N ASN A 4 10.53 8.06 1.92
CA ASN A 4 9.49 7.79 0.95
C ASN A 4 9.83 6.60 0.07
N LEU A 5 8.80 5.91 -0.39
CA LEU A 5 8.88 4.81 -1.36
C LEU A 5 8.24 5.26 -2.67
N ILE A 6 8.70 4.68 -3.77
CA ILE A 6 8.09 4.85 -5.09
C ILE A 6 7.77 3.47 -5.66
N LYS A 7 6.59 3.31 -6.25
CA LYS A 7 6.18 2.05 -6.86
C LYS A 7 5.38 2.25 -8.13
N LEU A 8 5.66 1.42 -9.13
CA LEU A 8 4.85 1.33 -10.34
C LEU A 8 3.50 0.70 -10.01
N CYS A 9 2.42 1.41 -10.32
CA CYS A 9 1.07 0.90 -10.24
C CYS A 9 0.73 0.21 -11.56
N VAL A 10 0.47 -1.10 -11.51
CA VAL A 10 0.16 -1.93 -12.69
C VAL A 10 -1.31 -2.32 -12.63
N GLY A 11 -2.01 -2.26 -13.77
CA GLY A 11 -3.45 -2.54 -13.84
C GLY A 11 -4.33 -1.34 -13.50
N CYS A 12 -3.74 -0.15 -13.47
CA CYS A 12 -4.37 1.13 -13.15
C CYS A 12 -3.91 2.14 -14.21
N ASP A 13 -4.84 2.77 -14.91
CA ASP A 13 -4.53 3.70 -15.99
C ASP A 13 -4.67 5.18 -15.59
N SER A 14 -5.34 5.44 -14.47
CA SER A 14 -5.61 6.75 -13.88
C SER A 14 -5.48 6.72 -12.35
N VAL A 15 -5.58 7.88 -11.68
CA VAL A 15 -5.64 7.91 -10.20
C VAL A 15 -7.03 7.46 -9.73
N GLU A 16 -8.05 7.80 -10.48
CA GLU A 16 -9.45 7.45 -10.24
C GLU A 16 -9.64 5.92 -10.24
N ASP A 17 -8.99 5.20 -11.16
CA ASP A 17 -8.99 3.74 -11.19
C ASP A 17 -8.43 3.15 -9.87
N LEU A 18 -7.40 3.79 -9.29
CA LEU A 18 -6.80 3.36 -8.03
C LEU A 18 -7.75 3.63 -6.87
N GLU A 19 -8.37 4.81 -6.84
CA GLU A 19 -9.37 5.18 -5.83
C GLU A 19 -10.57 4.22 -5.85
N GLU A 20 -11.10 3.91 -7.04
CA GLU A 20 -12.18 2.94 -7.22
C GLU A 20 -11.76 1.55 -6.73
N TRP A 21 -10.55 1.11 -7.04
CA TRP A 21 -10.03 -0.16 -6.55
C TRP A 21 -9.89 -0.18 -5.02
N ILE A 22 -9.39 0.90 -4.42
CA ILE A 22 -9.30 1.05 -2.96
C ILE A 22 -10.70 0.98 -2.35
N ALA A 23 -11.65 1.77 -2.85
CA ALA A 23 -13.02 1.82 -2.36
C ALA A 23 -13.70 0.45 -2.45
N PHE A 24 -13.54 -0.26 -3.57
CA PHE A 24 -14.04 -1.61 -3.76
C PHE A 24 -13.48 -2.58 -2.70
N ARG A 25 -12.15 -2.60 -2.50
CA ARG A 25 -11.51 -3.49 -1.52
C ARG A 25 -11.92 -3.17 -0.09
N LEU A 26 -12.09 -1.90 0.25
CA LEU A 26 -12.59 -1.49 1.57
C LEU A 26 -14.03 -1.96 1.79
N ASP A 27 -14.90 -1.84 0.77
CA ASP A 27 -16.28 -2.31 0.85
C ASP A 27 -16.37 -3.83 0.99
N GLU A 28 -15.57 -4.60 0.23
CA GLU A 28 -15.49 -6.06 0.38
C GLU A 28 -15.20 -6.47 1.83
N ARG A 29 -14.25 -5.79 2.47
CA ARG A 29 -13.89 -6.10 3.86
C ARG A 29 -14.96 -5.70 4.87
N ARG A 30 -15.60 -4.55 4.67
CA ARG A 30 -16.75 -4.15 5.50
C ARG A 30 -17.84 -5.21 5.45
N ARG A 31 -18.13 -5.75 4.26
CA ARG A 31 -19.11 -6.83 4.07
C ARG A 31 -18.68 -8.14 4.72
N ALA A 32 -17.39 -8.43 4.75
CA ALA A 32 -16.81 -9.59 5.42
C ALA A 32 -16.73 -9.44 6.95
N GLY A 33 -17.01 -8.25 7.51
CA GLY A 33 -16.85 -7.96 8.93
C GLY A 33 -15.38 -7.79 9.36
N GLU A 34 -14.50 -7.54 8.40
CA GLU A 34 -13.06 -7.32 8.62
C GLU A 34 -12.73 -5.83 8.79
N PRO A 35 -11.59 -5.49 9.41
CA PRO A 35 -11.08 -4.12 9.42
C PRO A 35 -10.95 -3.56 7.99
N ALA A 36 -11.59 -2.41 7.76
CA ALA A 36 -11.56 -1.70 6.49
C ALA A 36 -10.23 -0.92 6.33
N GLU A 37 -9.14 -1.66 6.12
CA GLU A 37 -7.80 -1.11 5.97
C GLU A 37 -7.31 -1.21 4.52
N HIS A 38 -6.52 -0.26 4.06
CA HIS A 38 -5.86 -0.37 2.76
C HIS A 38 -4.39 -0.76 2.94
N TRP A 39 -3.90 -1.66 2.09
CA TRP A 39 -2.48 -2.02 2.11
C TRP A 39 -1.98 -2.49 0.74
N HIS A 40 -0.67 -2.42 0.61
CA HIS A 40 0.06 -2.98 -0.50
C HIS A 40 0.98 -4.13 -0.04
N THR A 41 0.88 -5.30 -0.68
CA THR A 41 1.72 -6.46 -0.36
C THR A 41 3.04 -6.44 -1.13
N THR A 42 4.16 -6.58 -0.43
CA THR A 42 5.50 -6.72 -1.04
C THR A 42 6.27 -7.88 -0.44
N ARG A 43 7.14 -8.52 -1.23
CA ARG A 43 8.01 -9.61 -0.76
C ARG A 43 9.21 -9.09 0.03
N MET A 44 9.72 -7.91 -0.31
CA MET A 44 10.90 -7.34 0.33
C MET A 44 10.49 -6.59 1.59
N MET A 45 11.01 -6.99 2.75
CA MET A 45 10.82 -6.27 4.00
C MET A 45 11.68 -5.00 4.04
N PRO A 46 11.11 -3.80 4.24
CA PRO A 46 11.89 -2.58 4.37
C PRO A 46 12.78 -2.61 5.63
N THR A 47 14.09 -2.44 5.46
CA THR A 47 15.05 -2.43 6.59
C THR A 47 15.00 -1.13 7.41
N ARG A 48 14.50 -0.04 6.81
CA ARG A 48 14.33 1.29 7.42
C ARG A 48 12.84 1.58 7.69
N GLY A 49 12.10 0.57 8.15
CA GLY A 49 10.65 0.63 8.32
C GLY A 49 10.19 1.79 9.21
N ALA A 50 10.89 2.05 10.30
CA ALA A 50 10.56 3.15 11.22
C ALA A 50 10.57 4.53 10.53
N GLU A 51 11.52 4.78 9.63
CA GLU A 51 11.59 6.05 8.88
C GLU A 51 10.49 6.15 7.82
N ILE A 52 9.97 5.01 7.34
CA ILE A 52 8.85 4.96 6.39
C ILE A 52 7.53 5.25 7.11
N THR A 53 7.33 4.71 8.31
CA THR A 53 6.11 4.93 9.10
C THR A 53 6.12 6.25 9.89
N ASP A 54 7.29 6.85 10.09
CA ASP A 54 7.45 8.18 10.71
C ASP A 54 7.22 9.31 9.68
N GLY A 55 6.01 9.35 9.11
CA GLY A 55 5.59 10.38 8.15
C GLY A 55 6.09 10.17 6.71
N GLY A 56 6.55 8.97 6.36
CA GLY A 56 6.91 8.58 5.00
C GLY A 56 5.68 8.22 4.17
N SER A 57 5.86 8.10 2.86
CA SER A 57 4.74 7.89 1.94
C SER A 57 5.12 7.00 0.77
N LEU A 58 4.13 6.33 0.20
CA LEU A 58 4.23 5.63 -1.07
C LEU A 58 3.76 6.55 -2.20
N TYR A 59 4.64 6.80 -3.15
CA TYR A 59 4.32 7.51 -4.38
C TYR A 59 4.05 6.52 -5.50
N TRP A 60 2.89 6.65 -6.14
CA TRP A 60 2.49 5.78 -7.23
C TRP A 60 2.89 6.36 -8.57
N VAL A 61 3.59 5.55 -9.35
CA VAL A 61 3.87 5.82 -10.75
C VAL A 61 2.76 5.19 -11.58
N ILE A 62 1.97 6.01 -12.27
CA ILE A 62 0.89 5.60 -13.18
C ILE A 62 1.23 6.19 -14.55
N ARG A 63 1.20 5.38 -15.61
CA ARG A 63 1.58 5.81 -16.97
C ARG A 63 2.96 6.49 -17.07
N GLY A 64 3.92 6.08 -16.24
CA GLY A 64 5.31 6.55 -16.29
C GLY A 64 5.62 7.83 -15.53
N SER A 65 4.64 8.44 -14.85
CA SER A 65 4.84 9.60 -13.97
C SER A 65 4.29 9.34 -12.57
N VAL A 66 4.85 10.02 -11.57
CA VAL A 66 4.25 10.04 -10.22
C VAL A 66 2.96 10.83 -10.28
N GLN A 67 1.83 10.22 -9.89
CA GLN A 67 0.51 10.84 -10.00
C GLN A 67 -0.21 11.01 -8.66
N CYS A 68 0.01 10.11 -7.70
CA CYS A 68 -0.59 10.22 -6.38
C CYS A 68 0.36 9.73 -5.27
N ARG A 69 -0.01 10.02 -4.03
CA ARG A 69 0.75 9.75 -2.81
C ARG A 69 -0.21 9.21 -1.76
N GLN A 70 0.20 8.14 -1.07
CA GLN A 70 -0.48 7.64 0.13
C GLN A 70 0.48 7.63 1.31
N LEU A 71 -0.01 7.99 2.50
CA LEU A 71 0.78 7.94 3.73
C LEU A 71 1.02 6.48 4.12
N SER A 72 2.24 6.12 4.50
CA SER A 72 2.56 4.79 5.03
C SER A 72 2.37 4.79 6.54
N THR A 73 1.36 4.08 7.03
CA THR A 73 0.97 4.11 8.45
C THR A 73 1.61 2.96 9.23
N GLU A 74 1.81 1.81 8.61
CA GLU A 74 2.38 0.63 9.27
C GLU A 74 3.04 -0.32 8.26
N ILE A 75 3.94 -1.18 8.74
CA ILE A 75 4.48 -2.30 7.97
C ILE A 75 4.27 -3.59 8.77
N ARG A 76 3.41 -4.49 8.27
CA ARG A 76 3.04 -5.75 8.94
C ARG A 76 3.66 -6.95 8.22
N PRO A 77 4.64 -7.65 8.82
CA PRO A 77 5.20 -8.86 8.22
C PRO A 77 4.21 -10.03 8.32
N PHE A 78 4.22 -10.90 7.31
CA PHE A 78 3.50 -12.17 7.33
C PHE A 78 4.22 -13.21 6.46
N THR A 79 3.94 -14.49 6.70
CA THR A 79 4.34 -15.58 5.81
C THR A 79 3.09 -16.06 5.09
N ASP A 80 3.16 -16.21 3.77
CA ASP A 80 2.02 -16.69 2.99
C ASP A 80 1.92 -18.22 2.99
N ASP A 81 0.89 -18.74 2.30
CA ASP A 81 0.63 -20.18 2.20
C ASP A 81 1.74 -20.95 1.46
N GLU A 82 2.59 -20.26 0.69
CA GLU A 82 3.76 -20.82 0.01
C GLU A 82 5.03 -20.79 0.89
N GLY A 83 4.96 -20.30 2.12
CA GLY A 83 6.11 -20.18 3.03
C GLY A 83 7.03 -18.99 2.72
N ILE A 84 6.62 -18.06 1.86
CA ILE A 84 7.37 -16.88 1.47
C ILE A 84 7.09 -15.74 2.44
N GLY A 85 8.15 -15.22 3.06
CA GLY A 85 8.08 -14.01 3.88
C GLY A 85 7.70 -12.79 3.03
N ARG A 86 6.69 -12.05 3.48
CA ARG A 86 6.14 -10.85 2.84
C ARG A 86 5.81 -9.81 3.91
N CYS A 87 5.43 -8.62 3.47
CA CYS A 87 4.80 -7.65 4.36
C CYS A 87 3.67 -6.90 3.65
N HIS A 88 2.73 -6.42 4.46
CA HIS A 88 1.77 -5.40 4.09
C HIS A 88 2.33 -4.04 4.46
N LEU A 89 2.51 -3.15 3.48
CA LEU A 89 2.58 -1.72 3.73
C LEU A 89 1.16 -1.23 3.91
N VAL A 90 0.78 -0.93 5.13
CA VAL A 90 -0.52 -0.33 5.44
C VAL A 90 -0.45 1.13 5.03
N LEU A 91 -1.45 1.54 4.26
CA LEU A 91 -1.53 2.83 3.62
C LEU A 91 -2.79 3.53 4.07
N ASP A 92 -2.70 4.84 4.24
CA ASP A 92 -3.88 5.69 4.41
C ASP A 92 -4.77 5.57 3.15
N PRO A 93 -6.06 5.22 3.30
CA PRO A 93 -6.98 5.10 2.18
C PRO A 93 -7.43 6.45 1.60
N GLU A 94 -7.15 7.58 2.26
CA GLU A 94 -7.44 8.94 1.77
C GLU A 94 -6.35 9.55 0.87
#